data_AF-A0A9P7CTK7-F1
#
_entry.id   AF-A0A9P7CTK7-F1
#
_cell.length_a   1.000
_cell.length_b   1.000
_cell.length_c   1.000
_cell.angle_alpha   90.00
_cell.angle_beta   90.00
_cell.angle_gamma   90.00
#
_symmetry.space_group_name_H-M   'P 1'
#
loop_
_entity.id
_entity.type
_entity.pdbx_description
1 polymer ?
#
loop_
_entity_poly.entity_id
_entity_poly.type
_entity_poly.pdbx_seq_one_letter_code
_entity_poly.pdbx_strand_id
1 'polypeptide(L)'
;MSYTVDDLKLKINENIDKLDYQAAHLFCQKGLELDSRNAELLELTAQVELELEKFEEAHNHLLQSIEVAPNEGYSKYMYLGQMLTEKQAIEAFQKGVELMMNERKKIEDPSSEEAKFLCSKISSALCSMTEIYLTDCCFEPEAESKCEEYLSQAQQVDPENPEVYQLLASVRLSQQRNEEASSALNKSMELWIHKEPGDATIPIYDTRLALVKLLLELGMFEHAFTVLENLQKENDEVVDLWYLYGWTYYCLGDDEERTQEERITLWGDARDCLETAVKLFQMIGSDDEAMFEHSKELLQIINQVVPETVEEEEEEVNEELEIESDGDDDDAMEE
;
A
#
# COMPACT_ATOMS: atom_id res chain seq x y z
N MET A 1 21.58 7.19 40.08
CA MET A 1 22.55 6.39 39.29
C MET A 1 22.73 7.13 37.97
N SER A 2 23.96 7.28 37.48
CA SER A 2 24.17 7.84 36.13
C SER A 2 23.78 6.76 35.13
N TYR A 3 22.90 7.07 34.19
CA TYR A 3 22.60 6.16 33.08
C TYR A 3 23.83 6.01 32.17
N THR A 4 24.07 4.81 31.67
CA THR A 4 25.01 4.57 30.56
C THR A 4 24.32 4.72 29.21
N VAL A 5 25.08 4.76 28.12
CA VAL A 5 24.53 4.79 26.75
C VAL A 5 23.67 3.54 26.49
N ASP A 6 24.10 2.36 26.94
CA ASP A 6 23.34 1.12 26.77
C ASP A 6 22.01 1.15 27.55
N ASP A 7 22.01 1.68 28.77
CA ASP A 7 20.76 1.87 29.54
C ASP A 7 19.79 2.82 28.82
N LEU A 8 20.32 3.86 28.16
CA LEU A 8 19.52 4.82 27.40
C LEU A 8 18.97 4.20 26.12
N LYS A 9 19.76 3.41 25.37
CA LYS A 9 19.27 2.67 24.20
C LYS A 9 18.10 1.75 24.55
N LEU A 10 18.19 1.03 25.66
CA LEU A 10 17.05 0.22 26.15
C LEU A 10 15.82 1.07 26.42
N LYS A 11 15.99 2.24 27.06
CA LYS A 11 14.87 3.17 27.30
C LYS A 11 14.30 3.76 26.02
N ILE A 12 15.13 4.04 25.01
CA ILE A 12 14.65 4.51 23.71
C ILE A 12 13.77 3.44 23.07
N ASN A 13 14.25 2.20 22.97
CA ASN A 13 13.47 1.08 22.41
C ASN A 13 12.17 0.82 23.19
N GLU A 14 12.21 0.84 24.53
CA GLU A 14 10.99 0.70 25.35
C GLU A 14 9.92 1.78 25.08
N ASN A 15 10.32 2.98 24.62
CA ASN A 15 9.38 4.04 24.27
C ASN A 15 8.95 3.96 22.80
N ILE A 16 9.83 3.49 21.89
CA ILE A 16 9.46 3.13 20.52
C ILE A 16 8.38 2.04 20.55
N ASP A 17 8.55 0.98 21.35
CA ASP A 17 7.56 -0.10 21.51
C ASP A 17 6.19 0.41 22.03
N LYS A 18 6.19 1.57 22.70
CA LYS A 18 4.97 2.23 23.20
C LYS A 18 4.46 3.34 22.29
N LEU A 19 5.12 3.57 21.17
CA LEU A 19 4.87 4.68 20.24
C LEU A 19 4.99 6.07 20.91
N ASP A 20 5.74 6.18 22.01
CA ASP A 20 6.03 7.44 22.69
C ASP A 20 7.34 8.02 22.15
N TYR A 21 7.29 8.48 20.90
CA TYR A 21 8.46 8.99 20.19
C TYR A 21 9.00 10.29 20.81
N GLN A 22 8.13 11.10 21.44
CA GLN A 22 8.57 12.30 22.16
C GLN A 22 9.42 11.93 23.38
N ALA A 23 9.03 10.93 24.17
CA ALA A 23 9.85 10.44 25.28
C ALA A 23 11.12 9.76 24.78
N ALA A 24 11.03 8.93 23.74
CA ALA A 24 12.18 8.29 23.11
C ALA A 24 13.24 9.33 22.71
N HIS A 25 12.81 10.42 22.07
CA HIS A 25 13.69 11.50 21.63
C HIS A 25 14.43 12.20 22.78
N LEU A 26 13.78 12.36 23.95
CA LEU A 26 14.46 12.91 25.14
C LEU A 26 15.57 12.00 25.65
N PHE A 27 15.41 10.67 25.54
CA PHE A 27 16.47 9.72 25.86
C PHE A 27 17.58 9.72 24.81
N CYS A 28 17.24 9.87 23.51
CA CYS A 28 18.22 10.06 22.44
C CYS A 28 19.14 11.26 22.72
N GLN A 29 18.56 12.43 23.03
CA GLN A 29 19.32 13.64 23.34
C GLN A 29 20.28 13.44 24.51
N LYS A 30 19.82 12.80 25.60
CA LYS A 30 20.67 12.46 26.75
C LYS A 30 21.78 11.48 26.37
N GLY A 31 21.50 10.53 25.49
CA GLY A 31 22.49 9.58 25.02
C GLY A 31 23.60 10.28 24.23
N LEU A 32 23.22 11.19 23.33
CA LEU A 32 24.16 11.93 22.49
C LEU A 32 24.98 12.96 23.27
N GLU A 33 24.45 13.45 24.41
CA GLU A 33 25.25 14.23 25.38
C GLU A 33 26.35 13.39 26.04
N LEU A 34 26.13 12.09 26.25
CA LEU A 34 27.12 11.17 26.83
C LEU A 34 28.12 10.66 25.81
N ASP A 35 27.67 10.33 24.61
CA ASP A 35 28.50 9.87 23.50
C ASP A 35 27.91 10.32 22.15
N SER A 36 28.36 11.48 21.68
CA SER A 36 27.89 12.09 20.43
C SER A 36 28.38 11.37 19.18
N ARG A 37 29.27 10.38 19.29
CA ARG A 37 29.85 9.64 18.16
C ARG A 37 29.51 8.16 18.20
N ASN A 38 28.49 7.75 18.95
CA ASN A 38 28.02 6.38 18.95
C ASN A 38 27.15 6.11 17.71
N ALA A 39 27.63 5.29 16.77
CA ALA A 39 26.93 5.04 15.50
C ALA A 39 25.52 4.45 15.66
N GLU A 40 25.36 3.49 16.55
CA GLU A 40 24.07 2.82 16.82
C GLU A 40 23.07 3.79 17.45
N LEU A 41 23.54 4.65 18.38
CA LEU A 41 22.68 5.67 18.98
C LEU A 41 22.30 6.76 17.99
N LEU A 42 23.21 7.19 17.11
CA LEU A 42 22.91 8.16 16.05
C LEU A 42 21.85 7.60 15.09
N GLU A 43 21.97 6.32 14.73
CA GLU A 43 20.99 5.62 13.91
C GLU A 43 19.62 5.51 14.59
N LEU A 44 19.60 5.10 15.86
CA LEU A 44 18.36 5.04 16.65
C LEU A 44 17.72 6.41 16.85
N THR A 45 18.53 7.47 16.98
CA THR A 45 18.05 8.85 17.06
C THR A 45 17.38 9.26 15.76
N ALA A 46 18.01 8.98 14.61
CA ALA A 46 17.43 9.27 13.32
C ALA A 46 16.09 8.56 13.10
N GLN A 47 15.98 7.28 13.51
CA GLN A 47 14.71 6.56 13.43
C GLN A 47 13.60 7.25 14.22
N VAL A 48 13.88 7.69 15.46
CA VAL A 48 12.91 8.43 16.28
C VAL A 48 12.57 9.79 15.66
N GLU A 49 13.54 10.46 15.04
CA GLU A 49 13.34 11.75 14.37
C GLU A 49 12.45 11.62 13.13
N LEU A 50 12.58 10.54 12.35
CA LEU A 50 11.68 10.24 11.23
C LEU A 50 10.23 10.10 11.67
N GLU A 51 9.98 9.39 12.77
CA GLU A 51 8.64 9.20 13.36
C GLU A 51 8.07 10.51 13.94
N LEU A 52 8.94 11.49 14.21
CA LEU A 52 8.56 12.84 14.63
C LEU A 52 8.55 13.84 13.46
N GLU A 53 8.67 13.37 12.22
CA GLU A 53 8.73 14.18 10.99
C GLU A 53 9.87 15.22 10.99
N LYS A 54 10.94 14.96 11.76
CA LYS A 54 12.15 15.79 11.83
C LYS A 54 13.16 15.34 10.78
N PHE A 55 12.77 15.47 9.52
CA PHE A 55 13.51 14.89 8.40
C PHE A 55 14.93 15.45 8.25
N GLU A 56 15.14 16.75 8.50
CA GLU A 56 16.48 17.35 8.35
C GLU A 56 17.44 16.85 9.44
N GLU A 57 16.97 16.75 10.69
CA GLU A 57 17.74 16.21 11.80
C GLU A 57 18.06 14.73 11.61
N ALA A 58 17.06 13.93 11.20
CA ALA A 58 17.23 12.51 10.92
C ALA A 58 18.30 12.28 9.85
N HIS A 59 18.22 13.02 8.74
CA HIS A 59 19.21 12.96 7.66
C HIS A 59 20.63 13.26 8.18
N ASN A 60 20.80 14.30 9.00
CA ASN A 60 22.09 14.66 9.57
C ASN A 60 22.65 13.56 10.49
N HIS A 61 21.82 12.96 11.35
CA HIS A 61 22.27 11.88 12.23
C HIS A 61 22.58 10.58 11.48
N LEU A 62 21.85 10.27 10.40
CA LEU A 62 22.19 9.15 9.50
C LEU A 62 23.58 9.33 8.88
N LEU A 63 23.86 10.52 8.34
CA LEU A 63 25.18 10.82 7.77
C LEU A 63 26.30 10.72 8.81
N GLN A 64 26.06 11.20 10.04
CA GLN A 64 27.04 11.06 11.13
C GLN A 64 27.27 9.59 11.52
N SER A 65 26.20 8.78 11.58
CA SER A 65 26.32 7.34 11.85
C SER A 65 27.11 6.61 10.75
N ILE A 66 26.91 7.01 9.49
CA ILE A 66 27.68 6.50 8.34
C ILE A 66 29.15 6.93 8.43
N GLU A 67 29.45 8.17 8.82
CA GLU A 67 30.83 8.64 8.98
C GLU A 67 31.57 7.84 10.07
N VAL A 68 30.89 7.53 11.18
CA VAL A 68 31.48 6.79 12.29
C VAL A 68 31.72 5.32 11.94
N ALA A 69 30.73 4.65 11.34
CA ALA A 69 30.77 3.21 11.10
C ALA A 69 30.22 2.83 9.70
N PRO A 70 30.93 3.12 8.60
CA PRO A 70 30.40 2.97 7.24
C PRO A 70 30.18 1.52 6.78
N ASN A 71 30.63 0.53 7.54
CA ASN A 71 30.51 -0.89 7.19
C ASN A 71 29.73 -1.70 8.23
N GLU A 72 29.00 -1.05 9.12
CA GLU A 72 28.18 -1.66 10.17
C GLU A 72 26.80 -1.00 10.18
N GLY A 73 25.74 -1.79 10.37
CA GLY A 73 24.35 -1.29 10.36
C GLY A 73 23.87 -0.96 8.94
N TYR A 74 23.05 -1.84 8.35
CA TYR A 74 22.48 -1.60 7.03
C TYR A 74 21.29 -0.63 7.06
N SER A 75 20.56 -0.54 8.18
CA SER A 75 19.30 0.21 8.30
C SER A 75 19.47 1.70 8.03
N LYS A 76 20.56 2.33 8.50
CA LYS A 76 20.86 3.73 8.17
C LYS A 76 20.96 4.01 6.67
N TYR A 77 21.42 3.06 5.87
CA TYR A 77 21.47 3.19 4.42
C TYR A 77 20.09 3.00 3.78
N MET A 78 19.23 2.16 4.36
CA MET A 78 17.85 2.00 3.92
C MET A 78 17.06 3.29 4.16
N TYR A 79 17.14 3.86 5.37
CA TYR A 79 16.49 5.12 5.70
C TYR A 79 17.02 6.27 4.83
N LEU A 80 18.34 6.36 4.67
CA LEU A 80 18.93 7.39 3.81
C LEU A 80 18.46 7.23 2.35
N GLY A 81 18.39 6.01 1.83
CA GLY A 81 17.88 5.75 0.48
C GLY A 81 16.47 6.26 0.24
N GLN A 82 15.58 6.14 1.23
CA GLN A 82 14.20 6.65 1.15
C GLN A 82 14.10 8.18 1.17
N MET A 83 15.13 8.87 1.68
CA MET A 83 15.15 10.34 1.79
C MET A 83 15.88 11.02 0.62
N LEU A 84 16.64 10.24 -0.16
CA LEU A 84 17.39 10.71 -1.31
C LEU A 84 16.59 10.49 -2.60
N THR A 85 17.07 11.05 -3.70
CA THR A 85 16.44 10.90 -5.03
C THR A 85 17.45 10.36 -6.04
N GLU A 86 16.93 9.85 -7.16
CA GLU A 86 17.73 9.44 -8.32
C GLU A 86 18.88 8.47 -7.93
N LYS A 87 20.09 8.69 -8.48
CA LYS A 87 21.26 7.82 -8.26
C LYS A 87 21.78 7.85 -6.83
N GLN A 88 21.54 8.92 -6.07
CA GLN A 88 21.99 8.99 -4.67
C GLN A 88 21.23 8.01 -3.78
N ALA A 89 19.91 7.88 -4.01
CA ALA A 89 19.09 6.87 -3.35
C ALA A 89 19.57 5.45 -3.69
N ILE A 90 19.84 5.20 -4.98
CA ILE A 90 20.37 3.92 -5.45
C ILE A 90 21.70 3.59 -4.77
N GLU A 91 22.65 4.53 -4.68
CA GLU A 91 23.94 4.32 -4.01
C GLU A 91 23.77 3.94 -2.53
N ALA A 92 22.86 4.60 -1.82
CA ALA A 92 22.54 4.27 -0.43
C ALA A 92 21.94 2.86 -0.32
N PHE A 93 20.90 2.54 -1.10
CA PHE A 93 20.29 1.21 -1.10
C PHE A 93 21.28 0.11 -1.46
N GLN A 94 22.12 0.31 -2.48
CA GLN A 94 23.18 -0.64 -2.86
C GLN A 94 24.11 -0.94 -1.68
N LYS A 95 24.53 0.09 -0.94
CA LYS A 95 25.42 -0.11 0.20
C LYS A 95 24.75 -0.90 1.32
N GLY A 96 23.49 -0.59 1.63
CA GLY A 96 22.77 -1.36 2.64
C GLY A 96 22.47 -2.80 2.19
N VAL A 97 22.17 -3.05 0.91
CA VAL A 97 22.05 -4.41 0.34
C VAL A 97 23.36 -5.18 0.44
N GLU A 98 24.50 -4.54 0.17
CA GLU A 98 25.82 -5.16 0.34
C GLU A 98 26.02 -5.65 1.79
N LEU A 99 25.68 -4.81 2.78
CA LEU A 99 25.79 -5.14 4.20
C LEU A 99 24.84 -6.29 4.60
N MET A 100 23.57 -6.22 4.18
CA MET A 100 22.59 -7.28 4.45
C MET A 100 23.01 -8.61 3.82
N MET A 101 23.53 -8.61 2.59
CA MET A 101 24.03 -9.83 1.95
C MET A 101 25.24 -10.42 2.70
N ASN A 102 26.11 -9.57 3.26
CA ASN A 102 27.24 -10.02 4.06
C ASN A 102 26.79 -10.60 5.42
N GLU A 103 25.76 -10.05 6.04
CA GLU A 103 25.13 -10.61 7.24
C GLU A 103 24.45 -11.94 6.92
N ARG A 104 23.67 -11.99 5.84
CA ARG A 104 22.95 -13.20 5.40
C ARG A 104 23.88 -14.39 5.13
N LYS A 105 25.09 -14.15 4.62
CA LYS A 105 26.13 -15.17 4.40
C LYS A 105 26.70 -15.77 5.69
N LYS A 106 26.61 -15.06 6.82
CA LYS A 106 27.07 -15.53 8.13
C LYS A 106 26.05 -16.45 8.81
N ILE A 107 24.80 -16.42 8.35
CA ILE A 107 23.72 -17.26 8.89
C ILE A 107 23.83 -18.67 8.28
N GLU A 108 24.08 -19.67 9.13
CA GLU A 108 24.27 -21.06 8.71
C GLU A 108 22.97 -21.71 8.22
N ASP A 109 21.85 -21.44 8.89
CA ASP A 109 20.53 -21.96 8.53
C ASP A 109 19.79 -20.99 7.60
N PRO A 110 19.70 -21.28 6.28
CA PRO A 110 19.01 -20.42 5.34
C PRO A 110 17.49 -20.35 5.56
N SER A 111 16.93 -21.26 6.36
CA SER A 111 15.50 -21.31 6.68
C SER A 111 15.12 -20.64 8.00
N SER A 112 16.11 -20.12 8.74
CA SER A 112 15.87 -19.37 9.97
C SER A 112 15.08 -18.08 9.72
N GLU A 113 14.32 -17.63 10.72
CA GLU A 113 13.54 -16.39 10.62
C GLU A 113 14.43 -15.16 10.38
N GLU A 114 15.64 -15.14 10.94
CA GLU A 114 16.64 -14.10 10.70
C GLU A 114 17.09 -14.08 9.22
N ALA A 115 17.34 -15.27 8.64
CA ALA A 115 17.67 -15.39 7.22
C ALA A 115 16.54 -14.92 6.31
N LYS A 116 15.30 -15.31 6.60
CA LYS A 116 14.12 -14.91 5.83
C LYS A 116 13.87 -13.40 5.93
N PHE A 117 14.00 -12.84 7.15
CA PHE A 117 13.87 -11.41 7.37
C PHE A 117 14.88 -10.61 6.54
N LEU A 118 16.16 -11.00 6.56
CA LEU A 118 17.18 -10.36 5.72
C LEU A 118 16.89 -10.53 4.22
N CYS A 119 16.46 -11.72 3.77
CA CYS A 119 16.08 -11.95 2.38
C CYS A 119 14.96 -11.01 1.94
N SER A 120 13.92 -10.88 2.75
CA SER A 120 12.80 -9.96 2.50
C SER A 120 13.27 -8.51 2.42
N LYS A 121 14.12 -8.05 3.35
CA LYS A 121 14.67 -6.68 3.32
C LYS A 121 15.56 -6.41 2.11
N ILE A 122 16.40 -7.37 1.71
CA ILE A 122 17.20 -7.27 0.49
C ILE A 122 16.28 -7.19 -0.73
N SER A 123 15.25 -8.03 -0.79
CA SER A 123 14.28 -8.08 -1.89
C SER A 123 13.54 -6.75 -2.05
N SER A 124 13.00 -6.18 -0.98
CA SER A 124 12.34 -4.88 -1.02
C SER A 124 13.29 -3.75 -1.41
N ALA A 125 14.55 -3.73 -0.93
CA ALA A 125 15.52 -2.71 -1.35
C ALA A 125 15.87 -2.81 -2.84
N LEU A 126 15.95 -4.02 -3.40
CA LEU A 126 16.12 -4.24 -4.85
C LEU A 126 14.89 -3.78 -5.65
N CYS A 127 13.68 -3.96 -5.09
CA CYS A 127 12.45 -3.43 -5.66
C CYS A 127 12.47 -1.89 -5.66
N SER A 128 12.79 -1.24 -4.54
CA SER A 128 12.90 0.23 -4.48
C SER A 128 13.90 0.79 -5.49
N MET A 129 15.08 0.16 -5.66
CA MET A 129 16.04 0.57 -6.69
C MET A 129 15.50 0.41 -8.12
N THR A 130 14.67 -0.61 -8.36
CA THR A 130 14.02 -0.82 -9.65
C THR A 130 12.95 0.23 -9.92
N GLU A 131 12.15 0.59 -8.92
CA GLU A 131 11.15 1.68 -9.01
C GLU A 131 11.80 3.03 -9.33
N ILE A 132 12.95 3.34 -8.72
CA ILE A 132 13.72 4.55 -9.02
C ILE A 132 14.13 4.56 -10.51
N TYR A 133 14.53 3.42 -11.08
CA TYR A 133 14.83 3.33 -12.52
C TYR A 133 13.59 3.35 -13.42
N LEU A 134 12.40 3.03 -12.90
CA LEU A 134 11.14 3.18 -13.64
C LEU A 134 10.59 4.61 -13.59
N THR A 135 11.06 5.43 -12.65
CA THR A 135 10.54 6.78 -12.40
C THR A 135 11.65 7.84 -12.58
N ASP A 136 12.40 8.15 -11.53
CA ASP A 136 13.41 9.21 -11.48
C ASP A 136 14.53 9.04 -12.52
N CYS A 137 15.01 7.80 -12.70
CA CYS A 137 16.15 7.47 -13.55
C CYS A 137 15.73 6.81 -14.88
N CYS A 138 14.46 6.93 -15.30
CA CYS A 138 13.95 6.23 -16.49
C CYS A 138 14.59 6.63 -17.82
N PHE A 139 15.25 7.80 -17.89
CA PHE A 139 15.96 8.26 -19.07
C PHE A 139 17.44 7.83 -19.12
N GLU A 140 17.94 7.15 -18.08
CA GLU A 140 19.31 6.67 -18.05
C GLU A 140 19.49 5.48 -19.01
N PRO A 141 20.60 5.41 -19.77
CA PRO A 141 20.81 4.36 -20.75
C PRO A 141 20.90 2.96 -20.13
N GLU A 142 21.27 2.86 -18.85
CA GLU A 142 21.31 1.62 -18.09
C GLU A 142 19.99 1.21 -17.43
N ALA A 143 18.95 2.04 -17.46
CA ALA A 143 17.74 1.87 -16.65
C ALA A 143 17.10 0.48 -16.83
N GLU A 144 16.80 0.10 -18.07
CA GLU A 144 16.21 -1.20 -18.38
C GLU A 144 17.09 -2.37 -17.91
N SER A 145 18.39 -2.31 -18.20
CA SER A 145 19.32 -3.36 -17.79
C SER A 145 19.43 -3.47 -16.27
N LYS A 146 19.32 -2.36 -15.55
CA LYS A 146 19.36 -2.34 -14.08
C LYS A 146 18.07 -2.87 -13.46
N CYS A 147 16.91 -2.55 -14.02
CA CYS A 147 15.64 -3.17 -13.61
C CYS A 147 15.69 -4.70 -13.72
N GLU A 148 16.17 -5.24 -14.84
CA GLU A 148 16.30 -6.70 -15.04
C GLU A 148 17.31 -7.31 -14.06
N GLU A 149 18.45 -6.65 -13.83
CA GLU A 149 19.49 -7.09 -12.90
C GLU A 149 18.95 -7.19 -11.46
N TYR A 150 18.27 -6.14 -10.99
CA TYR A 150 17.77 -6.08 -9.63
C TYR A 150 16.58 -7.01 -9.40
N LEU A 151 15.63 -7.09 -10.34
CA LEU A 151 14.52 -8.04 -10.23
C LEU A 151 15.01 -9.48 -10.26
N SER A 152 15.98 -9.81 -11.11
CA SER A 152 16.56 -11.16 -11.13
C SER A 152 17.22 -11.50 -9.78
N GLN A 153 17.92 -10.55 -9.16
CA GLN A 153 18.48 -10.74 -7.83
C GLN A 153 17.39 -10.87 -6.76
N ALA A 154 16.35 -10.03 -6.81
CA ALA A 154 15.25 -10.06 -5.84
C ALA A 154 14.52 -11.40 -5.86
N GLN A 155 14.22 -11.93 -7.05
CA GLN A 155 13.61 -13.25 -7.23
C GLN A 155 14.49 -14.40 -6.71
N GLN A 156 15.81 -14.28 -6.84
CA GLN A 156 16.74 -15.30 -6.32
C GLN A 156 16.84 -15.26 -4.80
N VAL A 157 16.77 -14.06 -4.20
CA VAL A 157 16.92 -13.87 -2.76
C VAL A 157 15.62 -14.20 -2.02
N ASP A 158 14.48 -13.80 -2.57
CA ASP A 158 13.16 -14.00 -1.98
C ASP A 158 12.11 -14.32 -3.07
N PRO A 159 12.00 -15.60 -3.47
CA PRO A 159 11.06 -16.04 -4.51
C PRO A 159 9.59 -16.06 -4.05
N GLU A 160 9.31 -15.81 -2.77
CA GLU A 160 7.94 -15.78 -2.22
C GLU A 160 7.46 -14.34 -1.93
N ASN A 161 8.23 -13.32 -2.32
CA ASN A 161 7.80 -11.92 -2.18
C ASN A 161 6.87 -11.51 -3.34
N PRO A 162 5.58 -11.21 -3.09
CA PRO A 162 4.65 -10.79 -4.13
C PRO A 162 5.01 -9.46 -4.79
N GLU A 163 5.66 -8.54 -4.07
CA GLU A 163 6.09 -7.21 -4.55
C GLU A 163 7.01 -7.35 -5.78
N VAL A 164 7.95 -8.30 -5.72
CA VAL A 164 8.90 -8.57 -6.81
C VAL A 164 8.19 -8.88 -8.12
N TYR A 165 7.10 -9.64 -8.05
CA TYR A 165 6.34 -10.05 -9.22
C TYR A 165 5.43 -8.93 -9.75
N GLN A 166 4.91 -8.06 -8.88
CA GLN A 166 4.15 -6.88 -9.31
C GLN A 166 5.06 -5.87 -10.03
N LEU A 167 6.25 -5.66 -9.49
CA LEU A 167 7.24 -4.78 -10.11
C LEU A 167 7.80 -5.36 -11.40
N LEU A 168 8.01 -6.68 -11.45
CA LEU A 168 8.34 -7.37 -12.70
C LEU A 168 7.27 -7.17 -13.77
N ALA A 169 5.98 -7.23 -13.40
CA ALA A 169 4.91 -6.93 -14.34
C ALA A 169 4.98 -5.49 -14.87
N SER A 170 5.27 -4.52 -14.00
CA SER A 170 5.45 -3.11 -14.37
C SER A 170 6.61 -2.91 -15.37
N VAL A 171 7.74 -3.59 -15.14
CA VAL A 171 8.87 -3.60 -16.10
C VAL A 171 8.46 -4.25 -17.42
N ARG A 172 7.74 -5.38 -17.38
CA ARG A 172 7.29 -6.08 -18.60
C ARG A 172 6.29 -5.25 -19.40
N LEU A 173 5.39 -4.52 -18.74
CA LEU A 173 4.49 -3.56 -19.38
C LEU A 173 5.27 -2.44 -20.09
N SER A 174 6.27 -1.85 -19.41
CA SER A 174 7.16 -0.84 -20.01
C SER A 174 7.92 -1.37 -21.24
N GLN A 175 8.21 -2.68 -21.28
CA GLN A 175 8.83 -3.37 -22.41
C GLN A 175 7.84 -3.88 -23.46
N GLN A 176 6.53 -3.62 -23.31
CA GLN A 176 5.45 -4.13 -24.19
C GLN A 176 5.36 -5.67 -24.21
N ARG A 177 5.70 -6.34 -23.10
CA ARG A 177 5.69 -7.80 -22.93
C ARG A 177 4.49 -8.24 -22.07
N ASN A 178 3.28 -7.97 -22.57
CA ASN A 178 2.04 -8.12 -21.80
C ASN A 178 1.79 -9.56 -21.28
N GLU A 179 2.08 -10.59 -22.08
CA GLU A 179 1.89 -11.99 -21.65
C GLU A 179 2.76 -12.35 -20.43
N GLU A 180 3.99 -11.82 -20.39
CA GLU A 180 4.91 -12.01 -19.27
C GLU A 180 4.50 -11.18 -18.05
N ALA A 181 3.95 -9.98 -18.28
CA ALA A 181 3.37 -9.17 -17.22
C ALA A 181 2.19 -9.88 -16.56
N SER A 182 1.24 -10.41 -17.35
CA SER A 182 0.12 -11.21 -16.83
C SER A 182 0.60 -12.44 -16.06
N SER A 183 1.63 -13.12 -16.56
CA SER A 183 2.21 -14.29 -15.87
C SER A 183 2.82 -13.90 -14.52
N ALA A 184 3.50 -12.76 -14.45
CA ALA A 184 4.06 -12.24 -13.21
C ALA A 184 2.97 -11.83 -12.21
N LEU A 185 1.90 -11.15 -12.65
CA LEU A 185 0.80 -10.78 -11.74
C LEU A 185 0.05 -11.99 -11.18
N ASN A 186 -0.20 -13.01 -12.01
CA ASN A 186 -0.77 -14.28 -11.54
C ASN A 186 0.12 -14.89 -10.45
N LYS A 187 1.44 -14.92 -10.69
CA LYS A 187 2.39 -15.45 -9.71
C LYS A 187 2.38 -14.65 -8.40
N SER A 188 2.28 -13.32 -8.48
CA SER A 188 2.14 -12.46 -7.30
C SER A 188 0.90 -12.85 -6.49
N MET A 189 -0.26 -12.91 -7.15
CA MET A 189 -1.54 -13.21 -6.49
C MET A 189 -1.58 -14.60 -5.85
N GLU A 190 -1.04 -15.62 -6.51
CA GLU A 190 -0.96 -16.99 -5.97
C GLU A 190 -0.32 -17.06 -4.57
N LEU A 191 0.59 -16.13 -4.25
CA LEU A 191 1.32 -16.14 -2.98
C LEU A 191 0.44 -15.72 -1.79
N TRP A 192 -0.59 -14.90 -2.02
CA TRP A 192 -1.33 -14.26 -0.92
C TRP A 192 -2.86 -14.25 -1.05
N ILE A 193 -3.44 -14.48 -2.23
CA ILE A 193 -4.89 -14.26 -2.48
C ILE A 193 -5.83 -15.16 -1.66
N HIS A 194 -5.34 -16.31 -1.19
CA HIS A 194 -6.10 -17.27 -0.38
C HIS A 194 -5.65 -17.32 1.08
N LYS A 195 -4.86 -16.33 1.53
CA LYS A 195 -4.42 -16.23 2.91
C LYS A 195 -5.52 -15.64 3.78
N GLU A 196 -5.49 -16.01 5.05
CA GLU A 196 -6.42 -15.45 6.05
C GLU A 196 -6.08 -13.98 6.32
N PRO A 197 -7.09 -13.13 6.58
CA PRO A 197 -6.84 -11.74 6.97
C PRO A 197 -5.84 -11.63 8.12
N GLY A 198 -4.84 -10.76 7.96
CA GLY A 198 -3.75 -10.55 8.93
C GLY A 198 -2.51 -11.42 8.73
N ASP A 199 -2.48 -12.29 7.71
CA ASP A 199 -1.24 -12.96 7.30
C ASP A 199 -0.22 -11.92 6.78
N ALA A 200 1.01 -11.98 7.28
CA ALA A 200 2.08 -11.02 6.96
C ALA A 200 2.53 -11.05 5.49
N THR A 201 2.14 -12.08 4.72
CA THR A 201 2.42 -12.18 3.27
C THR A 201 1.42 -11.41 2.41
N ILE A 202 0.29 -10.98 2.98
CA ILE A 202 -0.68 -10.15 2.27
C ILE A 202 -0.07 -8.75 2.08
N PRO A 203 0.06 -8.25 0.84
CA PRO A 203 0.56 -6.90 0.63
C PRO A 203 -0.34 -5.86 1.29
N ILE A 204 0.26 -4.75 1.74
CA ILE A 204 -0.49 -3.64 2.34
C ILE A 204 -1.54 -3.08 1.36
N TYR A 205 -2.53 -2.37 1.91
CA TYR A 205 -3.69 -1.90 1.17
C TYR A 205 -3.32 -1.15 -0.13
N ASP A 206 -2.41 -0.17 -0.03
CA ASP A 206 -2.01 0.66 -1.18
C ASP A 206 -1.29 -0.15 -2.27
N THR A 207 -0.48 -1.14 -1.89
CA THR A 207 0.17 -2.05 -2.85
C THR A 207 -0.87 -2.89 -3.60
N ARG A 208 -1.95 -3.31 -2.94
CA ARG A 208 -3.06 -4.01 -3.60
C ARG A 208 -3.88 -3.08 -4.51
N LEU A 209 -4.05 -1.80 -4.18
CA LEU A 209 -4.64 -0.82 -5.10
C LEU A 209 -3.76 -0.64 -6.36
N ALA A 210 -2.44 -0.53 -6.19
CA ALA A 210 -1.50 -0.45 -7.30
C ALA A 210 -1.56 -1.70 -8.19
N LEU A 211 -1.68 -2.89 -7.59
CA LEU A 211 -1.89 -4.14 -8.33
C LEU A 211 -3.18 -4.09 -9.19
N VAL A 212 -4.29 -3.56 -8.67
CA VAL A 212 -5.53 -3.43 -9.46
C VAL A 212 -5.29 -2.59 -10.72
N LYS A 213 -4.54 -1.49 -10.62
CA LYS A 213 -4.19 -0.65 -11.79
C LYS A 213 -3.43 -1.47 -12.85
N LEU A 214 -2.47 -2.30 -12.45
CA LEU A 214 -1.72 -3.20 -13.35
C LEU A 214 -2.61 -4.28 -13.98
N LEU A 215 -3.55 -4.84 -13.21
CA LEU A 215 -4.50 -5.83 -13.71
C LEU A 215 -5.44 -5.23 -14.76
N LEU A 216 -5.90 -3.99 -14.54
CA LEU A 216 -6.74 -3.27 -15.51
C LEU A 216 -6.01 -2.95 -16.81
N GLU A 217 -4.74 -2.54 -16.73
CA GLU A 217 -3.91 -2.30 -17.92
C GLU A 217 -3.75 -3.56 -18.80
N LEU A 218 -3.78 -4.74 -18.18
CA LEU A 218 -3.73 -6.04 -18.85
C LEU A 218 -5.11 -6.64 -19.18
N GLY A 219 -6.21 -5.94 -18.87
CA GLY A 219 -7.58 -6.45 -19.07
C GLY A 219 -7.93 -7.66 -18.20
N MET A 220 -7.22 -7.87 -17.08
CA MET A 220 -7.44 -8.99 -16.15
C MET A 220 -8.56 -8.68 -15.15
N PHE A 221 -9.77 -8.38 -15.64
CA PHE A 221 -10.87 -7.83 -14.84
C PHE A 221 -11.35 -8.75 -13.71
N GLU A 222 -11.42 -10.07 -13.92
CA GLU A 222 -11.82 -11.03 -12.87
C GLU A 222 -10.85 -11.01 -11.67
N HIS A 223 -9.55 -10.89 -11.96
CA HIS A 223 -8.52 -10.77 -10.94
C HIS A 223 -8.63 -9.42 -10.22
N ALA A 224 -8.89 -8.34 -10.97
CA ALA A 224 -9.10 -7.01 -10.41
C ALA A 224 -10.27 -7.02 -9.39
N PHE A 225 -11.43 -7.59 -9.75
CA PHE A 225 -12.56 -7.72 -8.82
C PHE A 225 -12.21 -8.54 -7.59
N THR A 226 -11.49 -9.66 -7.75
CA THR A 226 -11.08 -10.48 -6.59
C THR A 226 -10.24 -9.66 -5.61
N VAL A 227 -9.33 -8.80 -6.09
CA VAL A 227 -8.52 -7.94 -5.22
C VAL A 227 -9.38 -6.82 -4.61
N LEU A 228 -10.22 -6.17 -5.41
CA LEU A 228 -11.12 -5.09 -4.97
C LEU A 228 -12.10 -5.57 -3.88
N GLU A 229 -12.66 -6.78 -3.99
CA GLU A 229 -13.56 -7.36 -2.97
C GLU A 229 -12.86 -7.59 -1.64
N ASN A 230 -11.58 -7.98 -1.69
CA ASN A 230 -10.78 -8.14 -0.47
C ASN A 230 -10.48 -6.78 0.17
N LEU A 231 -10.18 -5.76 -0.65
CA LEU A 231 -9.94 -4.39 -0.18
C LEU A 231 -11.20 -3.78 0.44
N GLN A 232 -12.36 -3.94 -0.21
CA GLN A 232 -13.64 -3.44 0.30
C GLN A 232 -13.99 -4.03 1.67
N LYS A 233 -13.75 -5.32 1.89
CA LYS A 233 -13.99 -5.97 3.20
C LYS A 233 -13.07 -5.44 4.30
N GLU A 234 -11.90 -4.94 3.93
CA GLU A 234 -10.90 -4.42 4.87
C GLU A 234 -11.13 -2.95 5.21
N ASN A 235 -11.40 -2.12 4.20
CA ASN A 235 -11.74 -0.71 4.35
C ASN A 235 -12.46 -0.23 3.09
N ASP A 236 -13.71 0.22 3.23
CA ASP A 236 -14.54 0.78 2.16
C ASP A 236 -14.62 2.31 2.17
N GLU A 237 -13.92 3.00 3.08
CA GLU A 237 -13.86 4.46 3.13
C GLU A 237 -12.68 5.01 2.30
N VAL A 238 -12.33 4.35 1.19
CA VAL A 238 -11.20 4.72 0.32
C VAL A 238 -11.68 5.16 -1.06
N VAL A 239 -11.34 6.37 -1.47
CA VAL A 239 -11.76 6.94 -2.78
C VAL A 239 -11.26 6.08 -3.94
N ASP A 240 -9.97 5.74 -3.94
CA ASP A 240 -9.32 4.93 -5.00
C ASP A 240 -9.99 3.57 -5.19
N LEU A 241 -10.47 2.93 -4.11
CA LEU A 241 -11.17 1.64 -4.18
C LEU A 241 -12.41 1.75 -5.07
N TRP A 242 -13.29 2.71 -4.78
CA TRP A 242 -14.55 2.90 -5.49
C TRP A 242 -14.36 3.39 -6.91
N TYR A 243 -13.36 4.25 -7.11
CA TYR A 243 -12.94 4.66 -8.44
C TYR A 243 -12.51 3.45 -9.28
N LEU A 244 -11.65 2.57 -8.74
CA LEU A 244 -11.15 1.41 -9.46
C LEU A 244 -12.26 0.38 -9.73
N TYR A 245 -13.20 0.18 -8.81
CA TYR A 245 -14.42 -0.59 -9.08
C TYR A 245 -15.20 -0.01 -10.27
N GLY A 246 -15.48 1.29 -10.22
CA GLY A 246 -16.21 2.01 -11.27
C GLY A 246 -15.52 1.91 -12.63
N TRP A 247 -14.21 2.12 -12.66
CA TRP A 247 -13.39 1.98 -13.86
C TRP A 247 -13.42 0.54 -14.39
N THR A 248 -13.32 -0.46 -13.52
CA THR A 248 -13.36 -1.89 -13.91
C THR A 248 -14.67 -2.22 -14.62
N TYR A 249 -15.81 -1.84 -14.03
CA TYR A 249 -17.13 -2.02 -14.64
C TYR A 249 -17.29 -1.23 -15.93
N TYR A 250 -16.81 0.03 -15.97
CA TYR A 250 -16.86 0.85 -17.18
C TYR A 250 -16.12 0.18 -18.34
N CYS A 251 -14.88 -0.27 -18.13
CA CYS A 251 -14.09 -0.97 -19.14
C CYS A 251 -14.76 -2.25 -19.63
N LEU A 252 -15.34 -3.04 -18.73
CA LEU A 252 -16.08 -4.25 -19.11
C LEU A 252 -17.32 -3.95 -19.96
N GLY A 253 -18.01 -2.84 -19.68
CA GLY A 253 -19.17 -2.40 -20.47
C GLY A 253 -18.79 -1.76 -21.80
N ASP A 254 -17.60 -1.16 -21.90
CA ASP A 254 -17.14 -0.51 -23.13
C ASP A 254 -16.67 -1.50 -24.21
N ASP A 255 -16.43 -2.76 -23.84
CA ASP A 255 -16.11 -3.85 -24.77
C ASP A 255 -17.11 -3.94 -25.93
N GLU A 256 -16.60 -3.96 -27.16
CA GLU A 256 -17.37 -4.00 -28.41
C GLU A 256 -18.18 -5.30 -28.55
N GLU A 257 -17.77 -6.37 -27.86
CA GLU A 257 -18.47 -7.66 -27.90
C GLU A 257 -19.73 -7.68 -27.01
N ARG A 258 -19.91 -6.68 -26.13
CA ARG A 258 -21.07 -6.61 -25.22
C ARG A 258 -22.31 -6.12 -25.93
N THR A 259 -23.44 -6.74 -25.59
CA THR A 259 -24.75 -6.24 -26.00
C THR A 259 -25.08 -4.92 -25.31
N GLN A 260 -26.02 -4.16 -25.89
CA GLN A 260 -26.48 -2.91 -25.29
C GLN A 260 -27.05 -3.11 -23.88
N GLU A 261 -27.75 -4.22 -23.64
CA GLU A 261 -28.34 -4.54 -22.35
C GLU A 261 -27.26 -4.84 -21.30
N GLU A 262 -26.26 -5.67 -21.64
CA GLU A 262 -25.11 -5.94 -20.77
C GLU A 262 -24.31 -4.66 -20.47
N ARG A 263 -24.09 -3.81 -21.47
CA ARG A 263 -23.43 -2.52 -21.31
C ARG A 263 -24.18 -1.62 -20.33
N ILE A 264 -25.51 -1.54 -20.45
CA ILE A 264 -26.33 -0.73 -19.54
C ILE A 264 -26.22 -1.23 -18.10
N THR A 265 -26.25 -2.56 -17.88
CA THR A 265 -26.09 -3.14 -16.54
C THR A 265 -24.71 -2.83 -15.97
N LEU A 266 -23.63 -3.13 -16.70
CA LEU A 266 -22.26 -2.89 -16.25
C LEU A 266 -21.99 -1.41 -15.98
N TRP A 267 -22.49 -0.52 -16.84
CA TRP A 267 -22.34 0.92 -16.62
C TRP A 267 -23.25 1.45 -15.51
N GLY A 268 -24.35 0.76 -15.18
CA GLY A 268 -25.13 1.00 -13.96
C GLY A 268 -24.28 0.74 -12.71
N ASP A 269 -23.65 -0.42 -12.62
CA ASP A 269 -22.74 -0.76 -11.51
C ASP A 269 -21.55 0.21 -11.44
N ALA A 270 -21.00 0.60 -12.61
CA ALA A 270 -19.95 1.61 -12.70
C ALA A 270 -20.40 2.96 -12.12
N ARG A 271 -21.62 3.41 -12.47
CA ARG A 271 -22.18 4.67 -11.97
C ARG A 271 -22.24 4.69 -10.46
N ASP A 272 -22.80 3.66 -9.85
CA ASP A 272 -23.00 3.60 -8.39
C ASP A 272 -21.65 3.65 -7.64
N CYS A 273 -20.64 2.95 -8.17
CA CYS A 273 -19.28 2.99 -7.63
C CYS A 273 -18.64 4.38 -7.79
N LEU A 274 -18.74 4.99 -8.98
CA LEU A 274 -18.15 6.31 -9.25
C LEU A 274 -18.84 7.43 -8.46
N GLU A 275 -20.15 7.37 -8.27
CA GLU A 275 -20.87 8.29 -7.40
C GLU A 275 -20.39 8.17 -5.94
N THR A 276 -20.15 6.95 -5.47
CA THR A 276 -19.60 6.69 -4.14
C THR A 276 -18.19 7.28 -4.03
N ALA A 277 -17.33 7.09 -5.03
CA ALA A 277 -16.00 7.69 -5.09
C ALA A 277 -16.05 9.23 -5.01
N VAL A 278 -16.95 9.87 -5.79
CA VAL A 278 -17.14 11.33 -5.80
C VAL A 278 -17.66 11.84 -4.46
N LYS A 279 -18.62 11.13 -3.84
CA LYS A 279 -19.15 11.48 -2.51
C LYS A 279 -18.07 11.40 -1.45
N LEU A 280 -17.29 10.31 -1.41
CA LEU A 280 -16.17 10.15 -0.48
C LEU A 280 -15.12 11.23 -0.66
N PHE A 281 -14.70 11.51 -1.89
CA PHE A 281 -13.74 12.58 -2.18
C PHE A 281 -14.19 13.93 -1.59
N GLN A 282 -15.47 14.27 -1.69
CA GLN A 282 -16.01 15.51 -1.12
C GLN A 282 -16.05 15.53 0.42
N MET A 283 -16.16 14.37 1.06
CA MET A 283 -16.26 14.26 2.52
C MET A 283 -14.89 14.22 3.21
N ILE A 284 -13.97 13.42 2.71
CA ILE A 284 -12.67 13.16 3.35
C ILE A 284 -11.47 13.74 2.59
N GLY A 285 -11.64 14.08 1.31
CA GLY A 285 -10.55 14.51 0.42
C GLY A 285 -9.75 13.33 -0.16
N SER A 286 -8.99 13.59 -1.21
CA SER A 286 -7.93 12.72 -1.73
C SER A 286 -6.86 13.60 -2.38
N ASP A 287 -5.63 13.11 -2.42
CA ASP A 287 -4.49 13.78 -3.04
C ASP A 287 -4.52 13.66 -4.58
N ASP A 288 -5.35 12.77 -5.14
CA ASP A 288 -5.47 12.53 -6.58
C ASP A 288 -6.69 13.26 -7.18
N GLU A 289 -6.52 14.55 -7.48
CA GLU A 289 -7.56 15.37 -8.14
C GLU A 289 -7.88 14.88 -9.57
N ALA A 290 -6.93 14.20 -10.23
CA ALA A 290 -7.13 13.68 -11.58
C ALA A 290 -8.11 12.50 -11.58
N MET A 291 -8.03 11.60 -10.61
CA MET A 291 -9.02 10.53 -10.42
C MET A 291 -10.44 11.08 -10.19
N PHE A 292 -10.55 12.17 -9.42
CA PHE A 292 -11.83 12.79 -9.14
C PHE A 292 -12.47 13.41 -10.40
N GLU A 293 -11.70 14.16 -11.19
CA GLU A 293 -12.19 14.71 -12.44
C GLU A 293 -12.55 13.61 -13.44
N HIS A 294 -11.72 12.58 -13.54
CA HIS A 294 -12.04 11.45 -14.42
C HIS A 294 -13.31 10.69 -13.98
N SER A 295 -13.54 10.54 -12.68
CA SER A 295 -14.79 9.96 -12.16
C SER A 295 -16.01 10.73 -12.67
N LYS A 296 -15.95 12.06 -12.68
CA LYS A 296 -17.04 12.91 -13.21
C LYS A 296 -17.20 12.77 -14.72
N GLU A 297 -16.09 12.68 -15.46
CA GLU A 297 -16.13 12.47 -16.91
C GLU A 297 -16.82 11.14 -17.25
N LEU A 298 -16.44 10.06 -16.58
CA LEU A 298 -17.09 8.75 -16.74
C LEU A 298 -18.58 8.81 -16.41
N LEU A 299 -18.96 9.45 -15.29
CA LEU A 299 -20.37 9.64 -14.93
C LEU A 299 -21.15 10.39 -16.02
N GLN A 300 -20.56 11.42 -16.64
CA GLN A 300 -21.21 12.13 -17.76
C GLN A 300 -21.40 11.26 -18.99
N ILE A 301 -20.46 10.36 -19.30
CA ILE A 301 -20.55 9.41 -20.40
C ILE A 301 -21.64 8.38 -20.10
N ILE A 302 -21.58 7.77 -18.92
CA ILE A 302 -22.50 6.73 -18.47
C ILE A 302 -23.95 7.24 -18.48
N ASN A 303 -24.20 8.44 -17.95
CA ASN A 303 -25.55 9.02 -17.86
C ASN A 303 -26.18 9.38 -19.22
N GLN A 304 -25.42 9.35 -20.33
CA GLN A 304 -25.99 9.48 -21.67
C GLN A 304 -26.58 8.17 -22.20
N VAL A 305 -26.21 7.03 -21.59
CA VAL A 305 -26.54 5.69 -22.07
C VAL A 305 -27.40 4.93 -21.07
N VAL A 306 -27.05 5.03 -19.78
CA VAL A 306 -27.77 4.38 -18.68
C VAL A 306 -28.90 5.31 -18.23
N PRO A 307 -30.16 4.86 -18.27
CA PRO A 307 -31.28 5.64 -17.76
C PRO A 307 -31.09 6.03 -16.29
N GLU A 308 -31.67 7.16 -15.89
CA GLU A 308 -31.78 7.48 -14.47
C GLU A 308 -32.53 6.34 -13.77
N THR A 309 -31.95 5.85 -12.69
CA THR A 309 -32.65 4.97 -11.77
C THR A 309 -33.81 5.77 -11.20
N VAL A 310 -35.03 5.45 -11.63
CA VAL A 310 -36.22 5.87 -10.88
C VAL A 310 -36.11 5.11 -9.58
N GLU A 311 -35.79 5.80 -8.48
CA GLU A 311 -36.02 5.25 -7.16
C GLU A 311 -37.52 4.88 -7.12
N GLU A 312 -37.84 3.61 -7.32
CA GLU A 312 -39.13 3.09 -6.87
C GLU A 312 -39.09 3.33 -5.37
N GLU A 313 -39.79 4.39 -4.92
CA GLU A 313 -40.03 4.65 -3.51
C GLU A 313 -40.33 3.28 -2.90
N GLU A 314 -39.46 2.81 -2.00
CA GLU A 314 -39.75 1.64 -1.19
C GLU A 314 -41.14 1.91 -0.63
N GLU A 315 -42.16 1.18 -1.11
CA GLU A 315 -43.50 1.28 -0.56
C GLU A 315 -43.32 0.91 0.90
N GLU A 316 -43.24 1.92 1.78
CA GLU A 316 -43.40 1.76 3.20
C GLU A 316 -44.74 1.04 3.33
N VAL A 317 -44.66 -0.27 3.56
CA VAL A 317 -45.80 -1.08 3.94
C VAL A 317 -46.22 -0.51 5.28
N ASN A 318 -47.11 0.48 5.23
CA ASN A 318 -47.70 1.10 6.39
C ASN A 318 -48.63 0.05 6.99
N GLU A 319 -48.06 -0.81 7.84
CA GLU A 319 -48.81 -1.62 8.79
C GLU A 319 -49.49 -0.66 9.79
N GLU A 320 -50.54 0.02 9.34
CA GLU A 320 -51.59 0.49 10.23
C GLU A 320 -52.29 -0.76 10.78
N LEU A 321 -51.66 -1.34 11.81
CA LEU A 321 -52.33 -2.11 12.83
C LEU A 321 -53.47 -1.25 13.38
N GLU A 322 -54.70 -1.54 12.94
CA GLU A 322 -55.92 -1.07 13.59
C GLU A 322 -55.89 -1.53 15.06
N ILE A 323 -55.45 -0.63 15.94
CA ILE A 323 -55.66 -0.75 17.38
C ILE A 323 -57.13 -0.43 17.63
N GLU A 324 -58.00 -1.45 17.58
CA GLU A 324 -59.30 -1.38 18.24
C GLU A 324 -59.06 -1.44 19.75
N SER A 325 -59.16 -0.30 20.43
CA SER A 325 -59.28 -0.21 21.88
C SER A 325 -60.47 0.66 22.27
N ASP A 326 -61.48 -0.06 22.73
CA ASP A 326 -62.44 0.21 23.82
C ASP A 326 -63.34 1.45 23.81
N GLY A 327 -64.64 1.15 23.78
CA GLY A 327 -65.71 2.00 24.30
C GLY A 327 -66.69 1.14 25.11
N ASP A 328 -66.30 0.84 26.35
CA ASP A 328 -67.17 0.32 27.41
C ASP A 328 -68.13 1.45 27.83
N ASP A 329 -69.44 1.21 27.83
CA ASP A 329 -70.37 1.97 28.68
C ASP A 329 -71.62 1.12 29.00
N ASP A 330 -71.76 0.91 30.31
CA ASP A 330 -72.88 0.35 31.07
C ASP A 330 -74.27 0.86 30.60
N ASP A 331 -75.29 0.01 30.63
CA ASP A 331 -76.34 0.15 31.65
C ASP A 331 -77.41 -0.95 31.61
N ALA A 332 -77.96 -1.20 32.79
CA ALA A 332 -78.76 -2.33 33.20
C ALA A 332 -80.29 -2.19 32.97
N MET A 333 -80.95 -3.36 32.82
CA MET A 333 -82.26 -3.77 33.37
C MET A 333 -83.61 -3.30 32.77
N GLU A 334 -84.56 -4.27 32.82
CA GLU A 334 -86.04 -4.26 32.62
C GLU A 334 -86.51 -4.28 31.15
N GLU A 335 -87.24 -5.30 30.65
CA GLU A 335 -88.46 -5.97 31.15
C GLU A 335 -88.53 -7.49 30.86
#